data_AF-A0A7J8DTN6-F1
#
_entry.id   AF-A0A7J8DTN6-F1
#
_cell.length_a   1.000
_cell.length_b   1.000
_cell.length_c   1.000
_cell.angle_alpha   90.00
_cell.angle_beta   90.00
_cell.angle_gamma   90.00
#
_symmetry.space_group_name_H-M   'P 1'
#
loop_
_entity.id
_entity.type
_entity.pdbx_description
1 polymer ?
#
loop_
_entity_poly.entity_id
_entity_poly.type
_entity_poly.pdbx_seq_one_letter_code
_entity_poly.pdbx_strand_id
1 'polypeptide(L)'
;MILYAENPKDSIKNLLDLVNEFSKVAGYKINIKKSTALLYTNDEVTERETKKTIPFTIATRKLRYLGINLTKEIKDLFTVNYRSLKKEIEEDIKSGSTYPVHGLEELTSLKCPYYPKQSIVSVQSPSKYQQPTSQN
;
A
#
# COMPACT_ATOMS: atom_id res chain seq x y z
N MET A 1 5.95 -4.51 5.29
CA MET A 1 4.64 -5.00 5.72
C MET A 1 3.65 -3.85 5.64
N ILE A 2 2.45 -4.11 5.12
CA ILE A 2 1.32 -3.17 5.10
C ILE A 2 0.17 -3.81 5.88
N LEU A 3 -0.58 -3.02 6.64
CA LEU A 3 -1.69 -3.47 7.47
C LEU A 3 -2.86 -2.51 7.33
N TYR A 4 -4.07 -3.05 7.34
CA TYR A 4 -5.33 -2.30 7.33
C TYR A 4 -6.03 -2.54 8.66
N ALA A 5 -6.52 -1.47 9.29
CA ALA A 5 -7.22 -1.53 10.56
C ALA A 5 -8.37 -0.52 10.57
N GLU A 6 -9.57 -0.97 10.90
CA GLU A 6 -10.77 -0.13 10.96
C GLU A 6 -10.85 0.68 12.26
N ASN A 7 -10.43 0.10 13.39
CA ASN A 7 -10.47 0.71 14.72
C ASN A 7 -9.04 1.06 15.19
N PRO A 8 -8.44 2.16 14.69
CA PRO A 8 -7.01 2.42 14.90
C PRO A 8 -6.60 2.56 16.36
N LYS A 9 -7.46 3.08 17.24
CA LYS A 9 -7.13 3.28 18.66
C LYS A 9 -6.81 1.95 19.35
N ASP A 10 -7.69 0.96 19.20
CA ASP A 10 -7.55 -0.34 19.86
C ASP A 10 -6.65 -1.29 19.05
N SER A 11 -6.86 -1.34 17.73
CA SER A 11 -6.14 -2.28 16.87
C SER A 11 -4.64 -1.98 16.79
N ILE A 12 -4.23 -0.70 16.74
CA ILE A 12 -2.80 -0.37 16.69
C ILE A 12 -2.12 -0.68 18.03
N LYS A 13 -2.80 -0.46 19.16
CA LYS A 13 -2.29 -0.83 20.47
C LYS A 13 -2.03 -2.34 20.54
N ASN A 14 -3.05 -3.14 20.24
CA ASN A 14 -2.94 -4.60 20.25
C ASN A 14 -1.87 -5.11 19.27
N LEU A 15 -1.75 -4.47 18.10
CA LEU A 15 -0.70 -4.78 17.13
C LEU A 15 0.70 -4.51 17.69
N LEU A 16 0.91 -3.37 18.34
CA LEU A 16 2.21 -3.04 18.92
C LEU A 16 2.59 -4.00 20.04
N ASP A 17 1.63 -4.41 20.87
CA ASP A 17 1.84 -5.41 21.92
C ASP A 17 2.23 -6.77 21.31
N LEU A 18 1.49 -7.23 20.30
CA LEU A 18 1.79 -8.47 19.60
C LEU A 18 3.17 -8.47 18.94
N VAL A 19 3.52 -7.39 18.24
CA VAL A 19 4.84 -7.28 17.62
C VAL A 19 5.94 -7.17 18.67
N ASN A 20 5.67 -6.56 19.82
CA ASN A 20 6.62 -6.54 20.93
C ASN A 20 6.83 -7.93 21.52
N GLU A 21 5.80 -8.75 21.69
CA GLU A 21 5.96 -10.15 22.10
C GLU A 21 6.75 -10.96 21.06
N PHE A 22 6.40 -10.81 19.77
CA PHE A 22 7.16 -11.43 18.68
C PHE A 22 8.62 -10.97 18.65
N SER A 23 8.87 -9.69 18.96
CA SER A 23 10.23 -9.13 18.99
C SER A 23 11.13 -9.77 20.04
N LYS A 24 10.56 -10.25 21.16
CA LYS A 24 11.33 -10.95 22.19
C LYS A 24 11.88 -12.28 21.70
N VAL A 25 11.16 -12.95 20.80
CA VAL A 25 11.56 -14.22 20.20
C VAL A 25 12.49 -13.99 19.00
N ALA A 26 12.11 -13.08 18.10
CA ALA A 26 12.82 -12.88 16.83
C ALA A 26 13.96 -11.86 16.89
N GLY A 27 14.05 -11.05 17.95
CA GLY A 27 15.07 -10.01 18.13
C GLY A 27 14.86 -8.75 17.28
N TYR A 28 13.72 -8.59 16.59
CA TYR A 28 13.44 -7.45 15.70
C TYR A 28 12.54 -6.39 16.33
N LYS A 29 12.89 -5.10 16.19
CA LYS A 29 12.09 -3.98 16.70
C LYS A 29 11.48 -3.15 15.57
N ILE A 30 10.22 -2.74 15.73
CA ILE A 30 9.56 -1.80 14.80
C ILE A 30 10.29 -0.46 14.82
N ASN A 31 10.58 0.07 13.64
CA ASN A 31 11.06 1.44 13.49
C ASN A 31 9.90 2.42 13.42
N ILE A 32 9.45 2.91 14.57
CA ILE A 32 8.31 3.84 14.68
C ILE A 32 8.50 5.10 13.82
N LYS A 33 9.74 5.61 13.71
CA LYS A 33 10.05 6.82 12.93
C LYS A 33 9.91 6.62 11.41
N LYS A 34 10.12 5.39 10.92
CA LYS A 34 9.93 5.04 9.50
C LYS A 34 8.52 4.52 9.21
N SER A 35 7.78 4.14 10.24
CA SER A 35 6.40 3.70 10.12
C SER A 35 5.48 4.88 9.88
N THR A 36 4.78 4.84 8.74
CA THR A 36 3.82 5.86 8.33
C THR A 36 2.44 5.22 8.21
N ALA A 37 1.41 5.94 8.63
CA ALA A 37 0.01 5.56 8.48
C ALA A 37 -0.71 6.51 7.51
N LEU A 38 -1.71 5.99 6.80
CA LEU A 38 -2.62 6.78 5.99
C LEU A 38 -4.05 6.53 6.50
N LEU A 39 -4.78 7.60 6.80
CA LEU A 39 -6.13 7.51 7.34
C LEU A 39 -7.17 7.73 6.23
N TYR A 40 -8.09 6.78 6.09
CA TYR A 40 -9.19 6.82 5.12
C TYR A 40 -10.47 7.44 5.69
N THR A 41 -10.33 8.40 6.61
CA THR A 41 -11.48 9.14 7.17
C THR A 41 -11.55 10.54 6.59
N ASN A 42 -12.78 11.01 6.35
CA ASN A 42 -13.07 12.40 5.99
C ASN A 42 -13.49 13.23 7.21
N ASP A 43 -13.68 12.60 8.37
CA ASP A 43 -14.00 13.31 9.60
C ASP A 43 -12.73 13.89 10.24
N GLU A 44 -12.65 15.22 10.26
CA GLU A 44 -11.54 15.97 10.84
C GLU A 44 -11.38 15.73 12.34
N VAL A 45 -12.49 15.50 13.05
CA VAL A 45 -12.46 15.25 14.50
C VAL A 45 -11.80 13.91 14.76
N THR A 46 -12.30 12.84 14.13
CA THR A 46 -11.70 11.50 14.20
C THR A 46 -10.24 11.50 13.73
N GLU A 47 -9.92 12.23 12.65
CA GLU A 47 -8.55 12.34 12.15
C GLU A 47 -7.62 12.97 13.20
N ARG A 48 -8.05 14.06 13.85
CA ARG A 48 -7.27 14.75 14.88
C ARG A 48 -7.09 13.92 16.13
N GLU A 49 -8.12 13.22 16.58
CA GLU A 49 -8.03 12.31 17.72
C GLU A 49 -7.08 11.16 17.44
N THR A 50 -7.22 10.53 16.27
CA THR A 50 -6.39 9.40 15.86
C THR A 50 -4.92 9.82 15.75
N LYS A 51 -4.64 11.04 15.26
CA LYS A 51 -3.29 11.63 15.24
C LYS A 51 -2.65 11.76 16.60
N LYS A 52 -3.43 11.93 17.68
CA LYS A 52 -2.92 12.01 19.04
C LYS A 52 -2.66 10.62 19.64
N THR A 53 -3.41 9.61 19.22
CA THR A 53 -3.33 8.26 19.81
C THR A 53 -2.26 7.39 19.15
N ILE A 54 -2.11 7.46 17.83
CA ILE A 54 -1.19 6.58 17.10
C ILE A 54 0.25 7.14 17.19
N PRO A 55 1.27 6.30 17.48
CA PRO A 55 2.67 6.74 17.56
C PRO A 55 3.36 6.90 16.19
N PHE A 56 2.67 6.65 15.08
CA PHE A 56 3.21 6.66 13.72
C PHE A 56 3.03 8.03 13.07
N THR A 57 3.90 8.36 12.13
CA THR A 57 3.70 9.55 11.30
C THR A 57 2.49 9.36 10.40
N ILE A 58 1.53 10.28 10.44
CA ILE A 58 0.35 10.21 9.58
C ILE A 58 0.59 11.02 8.31
N ALA A 59 0.54 10.33 7.17
CA ALA A 59 0.54 10.94 5.85
C ALA A 59 -0.79 11.64 5.59
N THR A 60 -0.73 12.82 4.99
CA THR A 60 -1.91 13.67 4.75
C THR A 60 -2.61 13.38 3.43
N ARG A 61 -1.85 13.04 2.37
CA ARG A 61 -2.39 12.88 1.01
C ARG A 61 -2.03 11.54 0.38
N LYS A 62 -0.76 11.14 0.49
CA LYS A 62 -0.24 9.91 -0.12
C LYS A 62 0.85 9.28 0.72
N LEU A 63 0.95 7.95 0.65
CA LEU A 63 1.99 7.14 1.26
C LEU A 63 2.65 6.30 0.17
N ARG A 64 3.98 6.26 0.12
CA ARG A 64 4.70 5.45 -0.87
C ARG A 64 5.03 4.07 -0.32
N TYR A 65 4.65 3.02 -1.05
CA TYR A 65 4.96 1.63 -0.73
C TYR A 65 5.37 0.87 -2.00
N LEU A 66 6.57 0.28 -1.99
CA LEU A 66 7.11 -0.50 -3.11
C LEU A 66 7.03 0.20 -4.49
N GLY A 67 7.26 1.52 -4.49
CA GLY A 67 7.20 2.35 -5.71
C GLY A 67 5.79 2.87 -6.05
N ILE A 68 4.73 2.32 -5.44
CA ILE A 68 3.34 2.70 -5.61
C ILE A 68 2.95 3.75 -4.58
N ASN A 69 2.19 4.76 -5.00
CA ASN A 69 1.63 5.80 -4.14
C ASN A 69 0.21 5.41 -3.72
N LEU A 70 0.02 5.03 -2.47
CA LEU A 70 -1.29 4.87 -1.86
C LEU A 70 -1.87 6.26 -1.60
N THR A 71 -3.05 6.53 -2.14
CA THR A 71 -3.75 7.82 -2.02
C THR A 71 -4.83 7.75 -0.94
N LYS A 72 -5.13 8.89 -0.29
CA LYS A 72 -6.27 8.99 0.63
C LYS A 72 -7.59 8.69 -0.11
N GLU A 73 -7.71 9.21 -1.33
CA GLU A 73 -8.81 8.91 -2.24
C GLU A 73 -8.50 7.66 -3.07
N ILE A 74 -9.18 6.56 -2.76
CA ILE A 74 -8.93 5.26 -3.37
C ILE A 74 -9.15 5.26 -4.90
N LYS A 75 -10.11 6.06 -5.38
CA LYS A 75 -10.40 6.26 -6.82
C LYS A 75 -9.18 6.78 -7.61
N ASP A 76 -8.30 7.54 -6.95
CA ASP A 76 -7.13 8.15 -7.59
C ASP A 76 -5.94 7.19 -7.62
N LEU A 77 -6.02 6.04 -6.93
CA LEU A 77 -4.92 5.08 -6.84
C LEU A 77 -4.47 4.60 -8.22
N PHE A 78 -5.43 4.29 -9.10
CA PHE A 78 -5.12 3.85 -10.46
C PHE A 78 -4.47 4.97 -11.29
N THR A 79 -5.10 6.14 -11.34
CA THR A 79 -4.67 7.26 -12.20
C THR A 79 -3.30 7.80 -11.78
N VAL A 80 -3.03 7.90 -10.48
CA VAL A 80 -1.76 8.37 -9.92
C VAL A 80 -0.60 7.43 -10.23
N ASN A 81 -0.84 6.12 -10.30
CA ASN A 81 0.24 5.13 -10.44
C ASN A 81 0.39 4.58 -11.85
N TYR A 82 -0.69 4.51 -12.64
CA TYR A 82 -0.68 3.83 -13.94
C TYR A 82 0.36 4.40 -14.91
N ARG A 83 0.41 5.73 -15.07
CA ARG A 83 1.36 6.38 -15.99
C ARG A 83 2.82 6.07 -15.62
N SER A 84 3.15 6.16 -14.34
CA SER A 84 4.52 5.91 -13.86
C SER A 84 4.90 4.43 -13.95
N LEU A 85 3.99 3.53 -13.56
CA LEU A 85 4.23 2.09 -13.63
C LEU A 85 4.38 1.61 -15.07
N LYS A 86 3.53 2.10 -16.00
CA LYS A 86 3.65 1.80 -17.42
C LYS A 86 5.01 2.24 -17.96
N LYS A 87 5.46 3.45 -17.62
CA LYS A 87 6.76 3.97 -18.05
C LYS A 87 7.93 3.15 -17.51
N GLU A 88 7.89 2.76 -16.23
CA GLU A 88 8.90 1.89 -15.60
C GLU A 88 9.02 0.55 -16.36
N ILE A 89 7.90 -0.10 -16.66
CA ILE A 89 7.88 -1.36 -17.43
C ILE A 89 8.46 -1.16 -18.84
N GLU A 90 8.08 -0.09 -19.54
CA GLU A 90 8.60 0.20 -20.89
C GLU A 90 10.11 0.46 -20.89
N GLU A 91 10.63 1.14 -19.87
CA GLU A 91 12.07 1.45 -19.72
C GLU A 91 12.88 0.19 -19.38
N ASP A 92 12.36 -0.69 -18.53
CA ASP A 92 13.01 -1.95 -18.17
C ASP A 92 13.05 -2.93 -19.36
N ILE A 93 11.98 -3.00 -20.17
CA ILE A 93 11.98 -3.78 -21.42
C ILE A 93 13.02 -3.23 -22.41
N LYS A 94 13.09 -1.91 -22.58
CA LYS A 94 14.02 -1.26 -23.53
C LYS A 94 15.48 -1.39 -23.13
N SER A 95 15.77 -1.33 -21.84
CA SER A 95 17.13 -1.40 -21.32
C SER A 95 17.70 -2.82 -21.30
N GLY A 96 16.88 -3.84 -21.57
CA GLY A 96 17.30 -5.24 -21.46
C GLY A 96 17.74 -5.59 -20.04
N SER A 97 17.23 -4.87 -19.03
CA SER A 97 17.54 -5.10 -17.62
C SER A 97 16.88 -6.39 -17.08
N THR A 98 15.96 -6.97 -17.85
CA THR A 98 15.57 -8.38 -17.72
C THR A 98 16.71 -9.26 -18.21
N TYR A 99 17.28 -10.04 -17.30
CA TYR A 99 18.32 -11.04 -17.59
C TYR A 99 17.98 -11.81 -18.88
N PRO A 100 18.97 -12.16 -19.70
CA PRO A 100 18.74 -12.95 -20.90
C PRO A 100 18.36 -14.36 -20.44
N VAL A 101 17.05 -14.61 -20.33
CA VAL A 101 16.56 -15.92 -19.97
C VAL A 101 15.52 -16.31 -21.00
N HIS A 102 15.75 -17.41 -21.73
CA HIS A 102 14.95 -17.81 -22.87
C HIS A 102 13.66 -18.51 -22.43
N GLY A 103 12.51 -18.10 -23.00
CA GLY A 103 11.25 -18.84 -22.89
C GLY A 103 10.42 -18.49 -21.64
N LEU A 104 9.93 -19.50 -20.91
CA LEU A 104 9.05 -19.30 -19.74
C LEU A 104 9.74 -18.47 -18.63
N GLU A 105 11.06 -18.54 -18.54
CA GLU A 105 11.84 -17.84 -17.53
C GLU A 105 11.85 -16.31 -17.77
N GLU A 106 11.75 -15.86 -19.02
CA GLU A 106 11.62 -14.45 -19.41
C GLU A 106 10.30 -13.85 -18.89
N LEU A 107 9.20 -14.59 -19.07
CA LEU A 107 7.88 -14.22 -18.56
C LEU A 107 7.89 -14.13 -17.04
N THR A 108 8.59 -15.04 -16.35
CA THR A 108 8.71 -14.97 -14.89
C THR A 108 9.55 -13.79 -14.43
N SER A 109 10.65 -13.46 -15.12
CA SER A 109 11.51 -12.32 -14.82
C SER A 109 10.78 -10.99 -14.98
N LEU A 110 9.93 -10.85 -16.00
CA LEU A 110 9.05 -9.69 -16.15
C LEU A 110 7.93 -9.68 -15.12
N LYS A 111 7.32 -10.83 -14.82
CA LYS A 111 6.14 -10.89 -13.94
C LYS A 111 6.46 -10.64 -12.47
N CYS A 112 7.54 -11.21 -11.94
CA CYS A 112 7.89 -11.14 -10.52
C CYS A 112 8.00 -9.72 -9.93
N PRO A 113 8.68 -8.74 -10.56
CA PRO A 113 8.82 -7.40 -9.97
C PRO A 113 7.54 -6.57 -10.04
N TYR A 114 6.71 -6.74 -11.09
CA TYR A 114 5.53 -5.91 -11.30
C TYR A 114 4.23 -6.51 -10.77
N TYR A 115 4.13 -7.83 -10.63
CA TYR A 115 2.91 -8.47 -10.14
C TYR A 115 2.46 -7.96 -8.76
N PRO A 116 3.35 -7.79 -7.75
CA PRO A 116 2.96 -7.22 -6.47
C PRO A 116 2.46 -5.78 -6.60
N LYS A 117 3.10 -4.97 -7.46
CA LYS A 117 2.72 -3.57 -7.71
C LYS A 117 1.35 -3.46 -8.39
N GLN A 118 1.11 -4.28 -9.40
CA GLN A 118 -0.18 -4.37 -10.10
C GLN A 118 -1.27 -4.85 -9.14
N SER A 119 -1.00 -5.88 -8.33
CA SER A 119 -1.94 -6.38 -7.34
C SER A 119 -2.35 -5.31 -6.33
N ILE A 120 -1.42 -4.47 -5.86
CA ILE A 120 -1.72 -3.36 -4.95
C ILE A 120 -2.72 -2.40 -5.62
N VAL A 121 -2.45 -1.96 -6.85
CA VAL A 121 -3.33 -1.03 -7.58
C VAL A 121 -4.69 -1.67 -7.88
N SER A 122 -4.74 -2.94 -8.28
CA SER A 122 -5.98 -3.62 -8.68
C SER A 122 -6.86 -4.05 -7.51
N VAL A 123 -6.27 -4.54 -6.41
CA VAL A 123 -7.05 -5.01 -5.23
C VAL A 123 -7.61 -3.82 -4.45
N GLN A 124 -6.90 -2.69 -4.44
CA GLN A 124 -7.31 -1.53 -3.66
C GLN A 124 -8.18 -0.56 -4.46
N SER A 125 -8.23 -0.59 -5.79
CA SER A 125 -9.22 0.15 -6.58
C SER A 125 -10.49 -0.70 -6.79
N PRO A 126 -11.61 -0.45 -6.08
CA PRO A 126 -12.82 -1.24 -6.24
C PRO A 126 -13.57 -0.81 -7.50
N SER A 127 -13.07 -1.10 -8.70
CA SER A 127 -13.83 -0.86 -9.94
C SER A 127 -14.94 -1.89 -10.18
N LYS A 128 -15.17 -2.84 -9.25
CA LYS A 128 -16.13 -3.95 -9.44
C LYS A 128 -17.29 -4.00 -8.44
N TYR A 129 -17.51 -2.99 -7.59
CA TYR A 129 -18.63 -2.96 -6.65
C TYR A 129 -19.58 -1.76 -6.79
N GLN A 130 -19.59 -1.08 -7.93
CA GLN A 130 -20.63 -0.09 -8.26
C GLN A 130 -21.45 -0.58 -9.44
N GLN A 131 -22.42 -1.46 -9.18
CA GLN A 131 -23.65 -1.44 -9.97
C GLN A 131 -24.57 -0.41 -9.30
N PRO A 132 -25.04 0.63 -9.99
CA PRO A 132 -26.11 1.46 -9.47
C PRO A 132 -27.40 0.63 -9.48
N THR A 133 -27.88 0.24 -8.30
CA THR A 133 -29.30 -0.03 -8.13
C THR A 133 -30.04 1.27 -8.40
N SER A 134 -30.65 1.36 -9.59
CA SER A 134 -31.62 2.38 -9.93
C SER A 134 -32.73 2.41 -8.86
N GLN A 135 -32.95 3.57 -8.25
CA GLN A 135 -34.16 3.85 -7.48
C GLN A 135 -35.11 4.69 -8.35
N ASN A 136 -36.33 4.16 -8.46
CA ASN A 136 -37.60 4.73 -8.93
C ASN A 136 -37.73 5.13 -10.41
#